data_AF-A0A0F7TNL9-F1
#
_entry.id   AF-A0A0F7TNL9-F1
#
_cell.length_a   1.000
_cell.length_b   1.000
_cell.length_c   1.000
_cell.angle_alpha   90.00
_cell.angle_beta   90.00
_cell.angle_gamma   90.00
#
_symmetry.space_group_name_H-M   'P 1'
#
loop_
_entity.id
_entity.type
_entity.pdbx_description
1 polymer ?
#
loop_
_entity_poly.entity_id
_entity_poly.type
_entity_poly.pdbx_seq_one_letter_code
_entity_poly.pdbx_strand_id
1 'polypeptide(L)'
;MLFKFVFGILCSSSLVAAHMEMSWPYPLRSRFDPISNPSLIDYSMTSPLDPHGSNFPCKSYQKNSPWRATVGYTAGNTYNITLSGSATHGGGSCQLSLSYDNGTTFKVIQSMEGGCPLQSKYNFKMPEDVADGDALFAWSWFNLIGNREMYMNCADVVISGGTGTVMAFENKYPDMFVANVGNNCSTVENQQTVFADPGAQVIYGAGVAPSSPPFPDCS
;
A
#
# COMPACT_ATOMS: atom_id res chain seq x y z
N MET A 1 59.23 18.32 -17.94
CA MET A 1 58.24 17.83 -16.96
C MET A 1 56.91 18.50 -17.26
N LEU A 2 55.94 17.78 -17.84
CA LEU A 2 54.57 18.26 -17.98
C LEU A 2 53.64 17.18 -17.39
N PHE A 3 53.16 17.43 -16.16
CA PHE A 3 52.13 16.61 -15.55
C PHE A 3 50.77 17.02 -16.13
N LYS A 4 50.17 16.12 -16.92
CA LYS A 4 48.76 16.26 -17.33
C LYS A 4 47.88 15.70 -16.20
N PHE A 5 47.24 16.57 -15.45
CA PHE A 5 46.16 16.18 -14.55
C PHE A 5 44.90 15.93 -15.38
N VAL A 6 44.43 14.67 -15.39
CA VAL A 6 43.10 14.32 -15.88
C VAL A 6 42.14 14.48 -14.71
N PHE A 7 41.28 15.49 -14.77
CA PHE A 7 40.17 15.65 -13.84
C PHE A 7 39.05 14.69 -14.26
N GLY A 8 38.93 13.55 -13.57
CA GLY A 8 37.80 12.64 -13.72
C GLY A 8 36.58 13.22 -13.03
N ILE A 9 35.58 13.63 -13.80
CA ILE A 9 34.25 13.98 -13.27
C ILE A 9 33.55 12.66 -12.92
N LEU A 10 33.51 12.34 -11.63
CA LEU A 10 32.68 11.26 -11.10
C LEU A 10 31.22 11.77 -11.10
N CYS A 11 30.48 11.49 -12.16
CA CYS A 11 29.02 11.64 -12.16
C CYS A 11 28.44 10.57 -11.24
N SER A 12 28.31 10.90 -9.95
CA SER A 12 27.49 10.15 -9.01
C SER A 12 26.03 10.29 -9.44
N SER A 13 25.58 9.42 -10.35
CA SER A 13 24.17 9.26 -10.67
C SER A 13 23.44 8.85 -9.39
N SER A 14 22.74 9.80 -8.77
CA SER A 14 21.75 9.51 -7.75
C SER A 14 20.77 8.51 -8.34
N LEU A 15 20.81 7.27 -7.87
CA LEU A 15 19.77 6.29 -8.10
C LEU A 15 18.51 6.87 -7.46
N VAL A 16 17.73 7.64 -8.22
CA VAL A 16 16.39 8.00 -7.79
C VAL A 16 15.66 6.67 -7.70
N ALA A 17 15.39 6.22 -6.47
CA ALA A 17 14.63 5.02 -6.20
C ALA A 17 13.20 5.25 -6.72
N ALA A 18 13.04 5.03 -8.02
CA ALA A 18 11.80 5.11 -8.76
C ALA A 18 10.91 3.97 -8.29
N HIS A 19 9.79 4.30 -7.66
CA HIS A 19 8.83 3.35 -7.07
C HIS A 19 7.43 3.97 -7.11
N MET A 20 6.43 3.26 -6.59
CA MET A 20 5.03 3.68 -6.62
C MET A 20 4.55 4.16 -5.24
N GLU A 21 3.63 5.11 -5.25
CA GLU A 21 2.89 5.62 -4.10
C GLU A 21 1.40 5.78 -4.44
N MET A 22 0.55 5.78 -3.43
CA MET A 22 -0.84 6.19 -3.56
C MET A 22 -0.90 7.72 -3.66
N SER A 23 -1.47 8.24 -4.74
CA SER A 23 -1.71 9.68 -4.92
C SER A 23 -3.15 10.07 -4.64
N TRP A 24 -4.08 9.12 -4.57
CA TRP A 24 -5.45 9.33 -4.08
C TRP A 24 -6.07 8.03 -3.54
N PRO A 25 -6.78 8.02 -2.39
CA PRO A 25 -6.90 9.12 -1.42
C PRO A 25 -5.52 9.59 -0.95
N TYR A 26 -5.39 10.84 -0.52
CA TYR A 26 -4.07 11.39 -0.19
C TYR A 26 -3.51 10.69 1.04
N PRO A 27 -2.35 10.01 0.95
CA PRO A 27 -1.75 9.43 2.15
C PRO A 27 -1.38 10.49 3.18
N LEU A 28 -1.21 10.04 4.42
CA LEU A 28 -0.56 10.82 5.48
C LEU A 28 0.76 11.38 4.94
N ARG A 29 0.96 12.70 5.07
CA ARG A 29 2.17 13.42 4.60
C ARG A 29 2.39 13.41 3.08
N SER A 30 1.33 13.19 2.31
CA SER A 30 1.39 13.21 0.85
C SER A 30 1.77 14.58 0.29
N ARG A 31 2.69 14.58 -0.69
CA ARG A 31 3.00 15.77 -1.51
C ARG A 31 1.88 16.18 -2.46
N PHE A 32 0.90 15.30 -2.69
CA PHE A 32 -0.23 15.57 -3.58
C PHE A 32 -1.40 16.25 -2.86
N ASP A 33 -1.41 16.25 -1.54
CA ASP A 33 -2.43 16.89 -0.73
C ASP A 33 -2.24 18.41 -0.75
N PRO A 34 -3.16 19.19 -1.35
CA PRO A 34 -2.99 20.64 -1.54
C PRO A 34 -2.99 21.43 -0.23
N ILE A 35 -3.43 20.82 0.87
CA ILE A 35 -3.47 21.46 2.20
C ILE A 35 -2.53 20.80 3.21
N SER A 36 -1.63 19.91 2.76
CA SER A 36 -0.63 19.30 3.63
C SER A 36 0.31 20.36 4.19
N ASN A 37 0.73 20.17 5.45
CA ASN A 37 1.75 21.00 6.06
C ASN A 37 3.10 20.75 5.34
N PRO A 38 3.70 21.77 4.69
CA PRO A 38 4.95 21.58 3.94
C PRO A 38 6.11 21.00 4.76
N SER A 39 6.14 21.23 6.08
CA SER A 39 7.20 20.70 6.94
C SER A 39 7.06 19.21 7.26
N LEU A 40 5.89 18.62 6.99
CA LEU A 40 5.62 17.20 7.24
C LEU A 40 5.67 16.35 5.97
N ILE A 41 5.68 16.95 4.78
CA ILE A 41 5.63 16.20 3.52
C ILE A 41 6.76 15.18 3.44
N ASP A 42 6.42 13.93 3.15
CA ASP A 42 7.38 12.89 2.84
C ASP A 42 7.61 12.84 1.31
N TYR A 43 8.73 13.40 0.87
CA TYR A 43 9.16 13.35 -0.54
C TYR A 43 9.68 11.96 -0.96
N SER A 44 9.80 11.03 -0.02
CA SER A 44 10.25 9.64 -0.23
C SER A 44 9.11 8.63 -0.02
N MET A 45 7.85 9.06 -0.15
CA MET A 45 6.65 8.23 0.06
C MET A 45 6.61 6.99 -0.85
N THR A 46 7.22 7.06 -2.04
CA THR A 46 7.38 5.94 -2.96
C THR A 46 8.30 4.85 -2.42
N SER A 47 9.12 5.11 -1.40
CA SER A 47 10.02 4.11 -0.84
C SER A 47 9.24 3.01 -0.15
N PRO A 48 9.72 1.75 -0.18
CA PRO A 48 9.11 0.67 0.59
C PRO A 48 9.17 0.95 2.10
N LEU A 49 8.51 0.09 2.86
CA LEU A 49 8.74 -0.01 4.29
C LEU A 49 10.17 -0.49 4.57
N ASP A 50 10.63 -0.19 5.78
CA ASP A 50 11.91 -0.66 6.26
C ASP A 50 11.88 -2.20 6.36
N PRO A 51 12.90 -2.90 5.83
CA PRO A 51 12.91 -4.37 5.78
C PRO A 51 13.00 -5.03 7.16
N HIS A 52 13.31 -4.28 8.22
CA HIS A 52 13.25 -4.73 9.61
C HIS A 52 11.94 -4.32 10.32
N GLY A 53 11.00 -3.72 9.58
CA GLY A 53 9.67 -3.37 10.09
C GLY A 53 9.64 -2.14 11.00
N SER A 54 10.75 -1.39 11.13
CA SER A 54 10.84 -0.28 12.08
C SER A 54 9.85 0.86 11.83
N ASN A 55 9.34 0.97 10.60
CA ASN A 55 8.32 1.95 10.21
C ASN A 55 6.97 1.29 9.82
N PHE A 56 6.79 -0.01 10.01
CA PHE A 56 5.50 -0.67 9.83
C PHE A 56 4.56 -0.39 11.03
N PRO A 57 3.26 -0.16 10.81
CA PRO A 57 2.58 0.10 9.53
C PRO A 57 2.59 1.58 9.16
N CYS A 58 2.16 1.90 7.93
CA CYS A 58 1.91 3.28 7.45
C CYS A 58 3.12 4.24 7.55
N LYS A 59 4.34 3.72 7.44
CA LYS A 59 5.59 4.47 7.66
C LYS A 59 5.64 5.15 9.05
N SER A 60 4.86 4.63 10.02
CA SER A 60 4.62 5.19 11.37
C SER A 60 3.96 6.57 11.41
N TYR A 61 3.44 7.08 10.29
CA TYR A 61 2.88 8.42 10.21
C TYR A 61 1.54 8.59 10.93
N GLN A 62 0.79 7.51 11.14
CA GLN A 62 -0.46 7.48 11.92
C GLN A 62 -0.24 7.81 13.40
N LYS A 63 1.00 7.72 13.90
CA LYS A 63 1.34 8.00 15.30
C LYS A 63 1.66 9.47 15.57
N ASN A 64 1.99 10.23 14.52
CA ASN A 64 2.60 11.56 14.65
C ASN A 64 2.19 12.54 13.54
N SER A 65 1.13 12.24 12.80
CA SER A 65 0.47 13.16 11.88
C SER A 65 -0.85 13.60 12.51
N PRO A 66 -1.22 14.88 12.43
CA PRO A 66 -2.54 15.32 12.87
C PRO A 66 -3.62 14.57 12.10
N TRP A 67 -4.58 13.99 12.82
CA TRP A 67 -5.68 13.27 12.19
C TRP A 67 -6.48 14.23 11.31
N ARG A 68 -6.73 13.83 10.06
CA ARG A 68 -7.61 14.57 9.15
C ARG A 68 -8.07 13.67 8.01
N ALA A 69 -9.37 13.43 7.93
CA ALA A 69 -9.96 12.76 6.78
C ALA A 69 -9.57 13.47 5.46
N THR A 70 -8.95 12.71 4.56
CA THR A 70 -8.57 13.14 3.21
C THR A 70 -9.68 12.87 2.20
N VAL A 71 -10.60 11.98 2.55
CA VAL A 71 -11.80 11.63 1.79
C VAL A 71 -12.88 11.08 2.73
N GLY A 72 -14.14 11.28 2.35
CA GLY A 72 -15.28 10.59 2.92
C GLY A 72 -15.78 9.50 1.98
N TYR A 73 -16.04 8.31 2.54
CA TYR A 73 -16.65 7.20 1.84
C TYR A 73 -18.06 6.92 2.37
N THR A 74 -18.92 6.49 1.46
CA THR A 74 -20.25 5.96 1.79
C THR A 74 -20.23 4.47 1.50
N ALA A 75 -20.65 3.66 2.47
CA ALA A 75 -20.74 2.22 2.34
C ALA A 75 -21.60 1.82 1.12
N GLY A 76 -21.20 0.76 0.43
CA GLY A 76 -21.85 0.29 -0.79
C GLY A 76 -21.50 1.05 -2.07
N ASN A 77 -20.93 2.25 -1.99
CA ASN A 77 -20.51 2.99 -3.18
C ASN A 77 -19.19 2.47 -3.76
N THR A 78 -19.00 2.72 -5.07
CA THR A 78 -17.74 2.42 -5.77
C THR A 78 -16.86 3.65 -5.83
N TYR A 79 -15.59 3.47 -5.51
CA TYR A 79 -14.55 4.48 -5.57
C TYR A 79 -13.35 3.94 -6.35
N ASN A 80 -12.29 4.74 -6.45
CA ASN A 80 -11.00 4.27 -6.94
C ASN A 80 -9.88 4.60 -5.96
N ILE A 81 -8.74 3.98 -6.14
CA ILE A 81 -7.46 4.57 -5.76
C ILE A 81 -6.77 5.06 -7.02
N THR A 82 -5.92 6.07 -6.89
CA THR A 82 -4.97 6.47 -7.92
C THR A 82 -3.55 6.28 -7.39
N LEU A 83 -2.69 5.67 -8.21
CA LEU A 83 -1.30 5.41 -7.92
C LEU A 83 -0.41 6.26 -8.84
N SER A 84 0.70 6.75 -8.31
CA SER A 84 1.69 7.56 -9.01
C SER A 84 3.09 7.04 -8.70
N GLY A 85 4.04 7.29 -9.58
CA GLY A 85 5.40 6.76 -9.44
C GLY A 85 6.07 6.52 -10.78
N SER A 86 7.27 5.94 -10.73
CA SER A 86 8.11 5.78 -11.92
C SER A 86 8.64 4.36 -12.16
N ALA A 87 8.46 3.43 -11.22
CA ALA A 87 8.73 2.01 -11.47
C ALA A 87 7.67 1.12 -10.84
N THR A 88 6.99 0.34 -11.67
CA THR A 88 5.95 -0.61 -11.27
C THR A 88 6.51 -2.00 -10.97
N HIS A 89 7.82 -2.23 -11.12
CA HIS A 89 8.49 -3.52 -10.86
C HIS A 89 7.82 -4.75 -11.50
N GLY A 90 7.32 -4.59 -12.73
CA GLY A 90 6.60 -5.66 -13.44
C GLY A 90 5.23 -6.00 -12.83
N GLY A 91 4.76 -5.20 -11.88
CA GLY A 91 3.54 -5.43 -11.10
C GLY A 91 3.84 -6.18 -9.81
N GLY A 92 3.04 -7.22 -9.56
CA GLY A 92 2.93 -7.87 -8.26
C GLY A 92 1.47 -7.90 -7.81
N SER A 93 1.27 -7.94 -6.50
CA SER A 93 -0.07 -8.00 -5.90
C SER A 93 -0.23 -6.96 -4.80
N CYS A 94 -1.44 -6.46 -4.65
CA CYS A 94 -1.79 -5.39 -3.70
C CYS A 94 -3.02 -5.76 -2.88
N GLN A 95 -3.16 -5.14 -1.72
CA GLN A 95 -4.41 -5.12 -0.96
C GLN A 95 -4.83 -3.70 -0.62
N LEU A 96 -6.15 -3.51 -0.52
CA LEU A 96 -6.75 -2.36 0.12
C LEU A 96 -7.40 -2.82 1.41
N SER A 97 -7.06 -2.15 2.50
CA SER A 97 -7.45 -2.57 3.85
C SER A 97 -7.93 -1.39 4.68
N LEU A 98 -8.80 -1.67 5.64
CA LEU A 98 -9.27 -0.70 6.63
C LEU A 98 -8.75 -1.05 8.02
N SER A 99 -8.47 -0.03 8.82
CA SER A 99 -8.19 -0.15 10.24
C SER A 99 -9.00 0.87 11.02
N TYR A 100 -9.76 0.39 12.01
CA TYR A 100 -10.54 1.23 12.94
C TYR A 100 -9.82 1.45 14.28
N ASP A 101 -8.66 0.81 14.47
CA ASP A 101 -7.88 0.80 15.71
C ASP A 101 -6.50 1.50 15.55
N ASN A 102 -6.47 2.51 14.68
CA ASN A 102 -5.31 3.34 14.34
C ASN A 102 -4.06 2.53 13.93
N GLY A 103 -4.29 1.47 13.15
CA GLY A 103 -3.27 0.66 12.51
C GLY A 103 -2.74 -0.48 13.38
N THR A 104 -3.48 -0.89 14.41
CA THR A 104 -3.13 -2.10 15.19
C THR A 104 -3.51 -3.35 14.39
N THR A 105 -4.68 -3.35 13.76
CA THR A 105 -5.14 -4.39 12.83
C THR A 105 -5.59 -3.77 11.51
N PHE A 106 -5.39 -4.48 10.41
CA PHE A 106 -5.85 -4.10 9.08
C PHE A 106 -6.65 -5.23 8.47
N LYS A 107 -7.84 -4.94 7.98
CA LYS A 107 -8.76 -5.91 7.41
C LYS A 107 -8.97 -5.64 5.92
N VAL A 108 -8.79 -6.67 5.10
CA VAL A 108 -8.76 -6.55 3.63
C VAL A 108 -10.17 -6.35 3.09
N ILE A 109 -10.40 -5.27 2.36
CA ILE A 109 -11.67 -5.03 1.65
C ILE A 109 -11.58 -5.32 0.14
N GLN A 110 -10.38 -5.34 -0.43
CA GLN A 110 -10.11 -5.62 -1.84
C GLN A 110 -8.69 -6.20 -2.00
N SER A 111 -8.56 -7.27 -2.78
CA SER A 111 -7.26 -7.76 -3.26
C SER A 111 -7.12 -7.54 -4.76
N MET A 112 -5.91 -7.21 -5.21
CA MET A 112 -5.53 -7.19 -6.62
C MET A 112 -4.35 -8.15 -6.80
N GLU A 113 -4.63 -9.35 -7.29
CA GLU A 113 -3.64 -10.43 -7.40
C GLU A 113 -3.08 -10.51 -8.82
N GLY A 114 -1.79 -10.18 -8.94
CA GLY A 114 -1.10 -10.09 -10.22
C GLY A 114 -1.43 -8.80 -10.99
N GLY A 115 -0.38 -8.16 -11.50
CA GLY A 115 -0.47 -6.97 -12.33
C GLY A 115 -0.78 -5.67 -11.60
N CYS A 116 -0.81 -5.65 -10.26
CA CYS A 116 -0.81 -4.41 -9.50
C CYS A 116 0.65 -3.96 -9.23
N PRO A 117 1.04 -2.68 -9.46
CA PRO A 117 0.27 -1.53 -9.92
C PRO A 117 0.54 -1.16 -11.40
N LEU A 118 0.37 -2.09 -12.35
CA LEU A 118 0.58 -1.79 -13.78
C LEU A 118 -0.44 -0.78 -14.32
N GLN A 119 -1.59 -0.65 -13.67
CA GLN A 119 -2.56 0.40 -13.94
C GLN A 119 -2.40 1.51 -12.91
N SER A 120 -2.65 2.76 -13.30
CA SER A 120 -2.58 3.90 -12.38
C SER A 120 -3.85 4.08 -11.54
N LYS A 121 -4.93 3.34 -11.84
CA LYS A 121 -6.22 3.44 -11.15
C LYS A 121 -6.85 2.07 -10.96
N TYR A 122 -7.35 1.82 -9.77
CA TYR A 122 -8.09 0.60 -9.44
C TYR A 122 -9.39 0.96 -8.77
N ASN A 123 -10.51 0.47 -9.29
CA ASN A 123 -11.81 0.64 -8.67
C ASN A 123 -11.99 -0.38 -7.54
N PHE A 124 -12.70 0.02 -6.49
CA PHE A 124 -13.12 -0.88 -5.41
C PHE A 124 -14.51 -0.47 -4.92
N LYS A 125 -15.29 -1.43 -4.42
CA LYS A 125 -16.56 -1.15 -3.74
C LYS A 125 -16.29 -1.09 -2.24
N MET A 126 -16.65 0.02 -1.60
CA MET A 126 -16.65 0.08 -0.14
C MET A 126 -17.73 -0.90 0.35
N PRO A 127 -17.40 -1.88 1.21
CA PRO A 127 -18.41 -2.86 1.63
C PRO A 127 -19.59 -2.21 2.37
N GLU A 128 -20.76 -2.84 2.31
CA GLU A 128 -22.00 -2.31 2.91
C GLU A 128 -22.07 -2.51 4.43
N ASP A 129 -21.29 -3.46 4.93
CA ASP A 129 -21.24 -3.90 6.33
C ASP A 129 -19.97 -3.42 7.06
N VAL A 130 -19.30 -2.42 6.51
CA VAL A 130 -18.31 -1.63 7.26
C VAL A 130 -18.98 -0.88 8.40
N ALA A 131 -18.19 -0.45 9.38
CA ALA A 131 -18.64 0.43 10.44
C ALA A 131 -18.56 1.91 10.00
N ASP A 132 -19.47 2.73 10.50
CA ASP A 132 -19.36 4.17 10.39
C ASP A 132 -18.24 4.71 11.30
N GLY A 133 -17.62 5.80 10.88
CA GLY A 133 -16.62 6.53 11.66
C GLY A 133 -15.27 6.68 10.98
N ASP A 134 -14.28 7.06 11.77
CA ASP A 134 -12.92 7.32 11.33
C ASP A 134 -12.17 5.99 11.11
N ALA A 135 -11.40 5.90 10.03
CA ALA A 135 -10.58 4.75 9.73
C ALA A 135 -9.28 5.15 9.01
N LEU A 136 -8.27 4.30 9.11
CA LEU A 136 -7.14 4.30 8.18
C LEU A 136 -7.48 3.41 6.98
N PHE A 137 -7.35 3.98 5.79
CA PHE A 137 -7.37 3.25 4.53
C PHE A 137 -5.93 2.98 4.09
N ALA A 138 -5.55 1.73 3.90
CA ALA A 138 -4.21 1.35 3.48
C ALA A 138 -4.21 0.74 2.08
N TRP A 139 -3.28 1.19 1.24
CA TRP A 139 -2.81 0.45 0.07
C TRP A 139 -1.49 -0.22 0.43
N SER A 140 -1.43 -1.54 0.28
CA SER A 140 -0.19 -2.32 0.38
C SER A 140 0.15 -2.98 -0.96
N TRP A 141 1.45 -3.13 -1.25
CA TRP A 141 1.93 -3.73 -2.48
C TRP A 141 3.20 -4.57 -2.26
N PHE A 142 3.23 -5.74 -2.88
CA PHE A 142 4.38 -6.63 -2.96
C PHE A 142 4.85 -6.72 -4.40
N ASN A 143 6.02 -6.16 -4.69
CA ASN A 143 6.58 -6.04 -6.03
C ASN A 143 7.04 -7.40 -6.59
N LEU A 144 6.78 -7.62 -7.88
CA LEU A 144 7.16 -8.85 -8.56
C LEU A 144 8.68 -8.93 -8.77
N ILE A 145 9.29 -7.86 -9.28
CA ILE A 145 10.71 -7.80 -9.67
C ILE A 145 11.50 -6.90 -8.70
N GLY A 146 12.75 -7.24 -8.41
CA GLY A 146 13.67 -6.44 -7.60
C GLY A 146 13.85 -6.98 -6.17
N ASN A 147 14.07 -6.09 -5.21
CA ASN A 147 14.17 -6.49 -3.81
C ASN A 147 12.84 -7.06 -3.29
N ARG A 148 12.88 -7.86 -2.24
CA ARG A 148 11.67 -8.35 -1.57
C ARG A 148 11.18 -7.26 -0.64
N GLU A 149 10.21 -6.48 -1.09
CA GLU A 149 9.76 -5.27 -0.41
C GLU A 149 8.25 -5.31 -0.15
N MET A 150 7.82 -4.51 0.82
CA MET A 150 6.42 -4.19 1.06
C MET A 150 6.27 -2.68 1.03
N TYR A 151 5.44 -2.19 0.12
CA TYR A 151 5.02 -0.79 0.09
C TYR A 151 3.74 -0.66 0.88
N MET A 152 3.59 0.43 1.62
CA MET A 152 2.35 0.72 2.34
C MET A 152 2.15 2.23 2.45
N ASN A 153 1.04 2.73 1.92
CA ASN A 153 0.60 4.10 2.12
C ASN A 153 -0.77 4.09 2.77
N CYS A 154 -0.96 4.94 3.78
CA CYS A 154 -2.21 5.02 4.53
C CYS A 154 -2.79 6.42 4.46
N ALA A 155 -4.10 6.52 4.39
CA ALA A 155 -4.85 7.77 4.41
C ALA A 155 -5.88 7.72 5.54
N ASP A 156 -6.02 8.81 6.28
CA ASP A 156 -7.17 8.99 7.16
C ASP A 156 -8.42 9.21 6.29
N VAL A 157 -9.48 8.46 6.59
CA VAL A 157 -10.77 8.53 5.90
C VAL A 157 -11.91 8.52 6.91
N VAL A 158 -13.08 9.00 6.49
CA VAL A 158 -14.32 8.86 7.26
C VAL A 158 -15.32 8.03 6.47
N ILE A 159 -15.95 7.06 7.12
CA ILE A 159 -16.92 6.14 6.51
C ILE A 159 -18.32 6.43 7.08
N SER A 160 -19.33 6.37 6.22
CA SER A 160 -20.72 6.65 6.55
C SER A 160 -21.69 5.68 5.84
N GLY A 161 -22.87 5.48 6.43
CA GLY A 161 -23.93 4.65 5.83
C GLY A 161 -23.69 3.14 5.91
N GLY A 162 -22.69 2.72 6.68
CA GLY A 162 -22.40 1.33 6.98
C GLY A 162 -23.45 0.70 7.88
N THR A 163 -23.72 -0.58 7.65
CA THR A 163 -24.71 -1.36 8.40
C THR A 163 -24.09 -2.21 9.53
N GLY A 164 -22.76 -2.25 9.59
CA GLY A 164 -22.01 -3.09 10.52
C GLY A 164 -21.48 -2.36 11.76
N THR A 165 -20.79 -3.12 12.60
CA THR A 165 -19.99 -2.61 13.72
C THR A 165 -18.52 -2.94 13.49
N VAL A 166 -17.61 -2.23 14.17
CA VAL A 166 -16.16 -2.48 14.06
C VAL A 166 -15.84 -3.95 14.36
N MET A 167 -16.40 -4.50 15.44
CA MET A 167 -16.22 -5.90 15.82
C MET A 167 -16.76 -6.89 14.77
N ALA A 168 -17.94 -6.62 14.20
CA ALA A 168 -18.50 -7.50 13.17
C ALA A 168 -17.66 -7.47 11.89
N PHE A 169 -17.16 -6.30 11.51
CA PHE A 169 -16.24 -6.13 10.40
C PHE A 169 -14.91 -6.88 10.65
N GLU A 170 -14.27 -6.67 11.79
CA GLU A 170 -12.99 -7.31 12.13
C GLU A 170 -13.06 -8.84 12.19
N ASN A 171 -14.19 -9.40 12.63
CA ASN A 171 -14.42 -10.85 12.66
C ASN A 171 -14.70 -11.46 11.28
N LYS A 172 -15.24 -10.67 10.35
CA LYS A 172 -15.68 -11.15 9.04
C LYS A 172 -14.59 -11.01 7.97
N TYR A 173 -13.83 -9.93 8.01
CA TYR A 173 -12.83 -9.62 7.00
C TYR A 173 -11.47 -10.19 7.39
N PRO A 174 -10.69 -10.72 6.43
CA PRO A 174 -9.40 -11.32 6.74
C PRO A 174 -8.36 -10.25 7.08
N ASP A 175 -7.34 -10.65 7.84
CA ASP A 175 -6.20 -9.81 8.12
C ASP A 175 -5.42 -9.50 6.83
N MET A 176 -4.90 -8.27 6.74
CA MET A 176 -4.00 -7.88 5.65
C MET A 176 -2.73 -8.73 5.69
N PHE A 177 -2.32 -9.21 4.51
CA PHE A 177 -1.08 -9.95 4.37
C PHE A 177 0.12 -9.04 4.65
N VAL A 178 1.10 -9.54 5.41
CA VAL A 178 2.32 -8.83 5.78
C VAL A 178 3.52 -9.72 5.51
N ALA A 179 4.49 -9.21 4.76
CA ALA A 179 5.74 -9.87 4.44
C ALA A 179 6.85 -8.82 4.26
N ASN A 180 8.10 -9.27 4.15
CA ASN A 180 9.24 -8.42 3.79
C ASN A 180 9.55 -7.28 4.77
N VAL A 181 9.10 -7.39 6.02
CA VAL A 181 9.26 -6.36 7.08
C VAL A 181 9.83 -6.97 8.37
N GLY A 182 10.72 -7.95 8.24
CA GLY A 182 11.38 -8.59 9.39
C GLY A 182 10.47 -9.52 10.20
N ASN A 183 9.36 -9.95 9.62
CA ASN A 183 8.36 -10.81 10.26
C ASN A 183 8.52 -12.31 9.92
N ASN A 184 9.72 -12.73 9.50
CA ASN A 184 10.03 -14.10 9.03
C ASN A 184 9.19 -14.61 7.85
N CYS A 185 8.42 -13.72 7.20
CA CYS A 185 7.69 -14.01 5.97
C CYS A 185 8.33 -13.22 4.82
N SER A 186 8.54 -13.87 3.68
CA SER A 186 9.15 -13.23 2.51
C SER A 186 8.51 -13.67 1.21
N THR A 187 8.30 -12.71 0.32
CA THR A 187 7.90 -13.00 -1.06
C THR A 187 9.10 -13.48 -1.89
N VAL A 188 8.84 -14.01 -3.09
CA VAL A 188 9.88 -14.51 -3.99
C VAL A 188 9.88 -13.70 -5.28
N GLU A 189 11.07 -13.35 -5.77
CA GLU A 189 11.22 -12.60 -7.01
C GLU A 189 10.69 -13.38 -8.22
N ASN A 190 10.04 -12.68 -9.15
CA ASN A 190 9.41 -13.25 -10.35
C ASN A 190 8.25 -14.23 -10.06
N GLN A 191 7.75 -14.26 -8.83
CA GLN A 191 6.57 -15.04 -8.46
C GLN A 191 5.48 -14.13 -7.88
N GLN A 192 4.26 -14.27 -8.38
CA GLN A 192 3.14 -13.48 -7.89
C GLN A 192 2.79 -13.89 -6.46
N THR A 193 2.55 -12.92 -5.60
CA THR A 193 1.90 -13.15 -4.31
C THR A 193 0.42 -13.46 -4.57
N VAL A 194 -0.03 -14.62 -4.14
CA VAL A 194 -1.44 -15.05 -4.16
C VAL A 194 -1.84 -15.16 -2.69
N PHE A 195 -2.72 -14.29 -2.22
CA PHE A 195 -3.02 -14.21 -0.80
C PHE A 195 -3.80 -15.46 -0.36
N ALA A 196 -3.44 -16.04 0.78
CA ALA A 196 -4.22 -17.15 1.35
C ALA A 196 -5.66 -16.72 1.68
N ASP A 197 -5.80 -15.49 2.17
CA ASP A 197 -7.07 -14.89 2.54
C ASP A 197 -7.30 -13.57 1.77
N PRO A 198 -7.67 -13.63 0.48
CA PRO A 198 -7.79 -12.44 -0.36
C PRO A 198 -9.07 -11.63 -0.09
N GLY A 199 -9.98 -12.14 0.73
CA GLY A 199 -11.30 -11.57 0.98
C GLY A 199 -12.30 -11.81 -0.16
N ALA A 200 -13.46 -11.15 -0.09
CA ALA A 200 -14.56 -11.38 -1.03
C ALA A 200 -14.43 -10.64 -2.37
N GLN A 201 -13.62 -9.58 -2.42
CA GLN A 201 -13.44 -8.75 -3.62
C GLN A 201 -12.02 -8.93 -4.16
N VAL A 202 -11.89 -9.57 -5.32
CA VAL A 202 -10.59 -9.87 -5.92
C VAL A 202 -10.58 -9.49 -7.39
N ILE A 203 -9.55 -8.76 -7.80
CA ILE A 203 -9.21 -8.53 -9.20
C ILE A 203 -8.01 -9.40 -9.52
N TYR A 204 -8.12 -10.22 -10.56
CA TYR A 204 -7.05 -11.10 -11.02
C TYR A 204 -6.39 -10.53 -12.27
N GLY A 205 -5.06 -10.63 -12.35
CA GLY A 205 -4.28 -10.18 -13.49
C GLY A 205 -2.98 -10.96 -13.64
N ALA A 206 -2.25 -10.68 -14.73
CA ALA A 206 -0.89 -11.19 -14.98
C ALA A 206 -0.71 -12.71 -14.75
N GLY A 207 -1.69 -13.51 -15.16
CA GLY A 207 -1.66 -14.97 -15.08
C GLY A 207 -2.11 -15.58 -13.74
N VAL A 208 -2.45 -14.77 -12.74
CA VAL A 208 -3.13 -15.24 -11.52
C VAL A 208 -4.62 -15.44 -11.82
N ALA A 209 -5.22 -16.46 -11.21
CA ALA A 209 -6.63 -16.79 -11.34
C ALA A 209 -7.19 -17.26 -9.98
N PRO A 210 -8.52 -17.36 -9.81
CA PRO A 210 -9.12 -17.88 -8.57
C PRO A 210 -8.65 -19.29 -8.17
N SER A 211 -8.14 -20.07 -9.12
CA SER A 211 -7.61 -21.42 -8.89
C SER A 211 -6.09 -21.44 -8.62
N SER A 212 -5.42 -20.29 -8.65
CA SER A 212 -4.00 -20.20 -8.31
C SER A 212 -3.81 -20.54 -6.83
N PRO A 213 -2.85 -21.40 -6.47
CA PRO A 213 -2.61 -21.72 -5.07
C PRO A 213 -2.04 -20.51 -4.32
N PRO A 214 -2.39 -20.31 -3.04
CA PRO A 214 -1.78 -19.30 -2.19
C PRO A 214 -0.25 -19.39 -2.17
N PHE A 215 0.40 -18.23 -2.17
CA PHE A 215 1.85 -18.09 -2.15
C PHE A 215 2.28 -16.66 -1.76
N PRO A 216 3.37 -16.45 -1.00
CA PRO A 216 4.16 -17.46 -0.30
C PRO A 216 3.38 -18.08 0.86
N ASP A 217 3.80 -19.26 1.29
CA ASP A 217 3.32 -19.83 2.55
C ASP A 217 4.08 -19.18 3.71
N CYS A 218 3.36 -18.41 4.51
CA CYS A 218 3.89 -17.71 5.68
C CYS A 218 3.20 -18.17 6.98
N SER A 219 2.66 -19.38 6.98
CA SER A 219 2.07 -20.04 8.16
C SER A 219 3.10 -20.58 9.14
#